data_AF-A0A520ADL8-F1
#
_entry.id   AF-A0A520ADL8-F1
#
_cell.length_a   1.000
_cell.length_b   1.000
_cell.length_c   1.000
_cell.angle_alpha   90.00
_cell.angle_beta   90.00
_cell.angle_gamma   90.00
#
_symmetry.space_group_name_H-M   'P 1'
#
loop_
_entity.id
_entity.type
_entity.pdbx_description
1 polymer ?
#
loop_
_entity_poly.entity_id
_entity_poly.type
_entity_poly.pdbx_seq_one_letter_code
_entity_poly.pdbx_strand_id
1 'polypeptide(L)'
;MSEEVKGKKFGRLYLTLFKQELVKEVELEGSIALVSARHGVSVQALQSWLAEYGSAAYHQGKNRRRSLSEREGIAREIVSGHLSIEEAMLKFNADKRDTVKMWVRDYKQRQEGLTDVFPLEIDPGASCSSSVSSEELKLAELKIRALEVMLDIYFWLVFKPRV
;
A
#
# COMPACT_ATOMS: atom_id res chain seq x y z
N MET A 1 -5.61 -48.14 -18.63
CA MET A 1 -5.71 -47.06 -19.64
C MET A 1 -6.91 -46.23 -19.25
N SER A 2 -6.69 -45.11 -18.54
CA SER A 2 -7.77 -44.27 -18.05
C SER A 2 -8.27 -43.42 -19.21
N GLU A 3 -9.50 -43.67 -19.67
CA GLU A 3 -10.13 -42.84 -20.68
C GLU A 3 -10.28 -41.42 -20.15
N GLU A 4 -9.58 -40.49 -20.81
CA GLU A 4 -9.64 -39.08 -20.52
C GLU A 4 -11.05 -38.59 -20.91
N VAL A 5 -11.94 -38.49 -19.93
CA VAL A 5 -13.32 -38.01 -20.12
C VAL A 5 -13.26 -36.55 -20.55
N LYS A 6 -13.19 -36.30 -21.87
CA LYS A 6 -13.27 -34.97 -22.49
C LYS A 6 -14.74 -34.56 -22.60
N GLY A 7 -15.28 -34.09 -21.48
CA GLY A 7 -16.63 -33.54 -21.43
C GLY A 7 -16.67 -32.26 -20.60
N LYS A 8 -17.48 -31.28 -21.00
CA LYS A 8 -17.66 -30.05 -20.20
C LYS A 8 -18.39 -30.33 -18.87
N LYS A 9 -19.31 -31.31 -18.89
CA LYS A 9 -20.16 -31.66 -17.76
C LYS A 9 -20.46 -33.16 -17.75
N PHE A 10 -20.52 -33.73 -16.56
CA PHE A 10 -21.12 -35.04 -16.31
C PHE A 10 -22.46 -34.81 -15.60
N GLY A 11 -23.56 -34.94 -16.35
CA GLY A 11 -24.89 -34.57 -15.86
C GLY A 11 -25.02 -33.09 -15.53
N ARG A 12 -25.23 -32.77 -14.24
CA ARG A 12 -25.30 -31.40 -13.70
C ARG A 12 -23.96 -30.87 -13.17
N LEU A 13 -22.92 -31.69 -13.14
CA LEU A 13 -21.63 -31.34 -12.53
C LEU A 13 -20.59 -31.03 -13.60
N TYR A 14 -19.84 -29.96 -13.40
CA TYR A 14 -18.66 -29.66 -14.22
C TYR A 14 -17.50 -30.57 -13.84
N LEU A 15 -16.76 -31.06 -14.83
CA LEU A 15 -15.56 -31.85 -14.58
C LEU A 15 -14.48 -31.01 -13.91
N THR A 16 -13.72 -31.61 -13.00
CA THR A 16 -12.64 -30.93 -12.26
C THR A 16 -11.57 -30.36 -13.20
N LEU A 17 -11.21 -31.10 -14.26
CA LEU A 17 -10.26 -30.64 -15.27
C LEU A 17 -10.73 -29.36 -15.96
N PHE A 18 -12.02 -29.32 -16.34
CA PHE A 18 -12.63 -28.14 -16.98
C PHE A 18 -12.67 -26.93 -16.03
N LYS A 19 -12.93 -27.14 -14.73
CA LYS A 19 -12.87 -26.06 -13.74
C LYS A 19 -11.46 -25.46 -13.63
N GLN A 20 -10.44 -26.32 -13.57
CA GLN A 20 -9.04 -25.90 -13.46
C GLN A 20 -8.55 -25.17 -14.71
N GLU A 21 -8.96 -25.62 -15.90
CA GLU A 21 -8.65 -24.96 -17.17
C GLU A 21 -9.20 -23.53 -17.21
N LEU A 22 -10.47 -23.35 -16.82
CA LEU A 22 -11.09 -22.02 -16.76
C LEU A 22 -10.44 -21.11 -15.73
N VAL A 23 -10.03 -21.65 -14.57
CA VAL A 23 -9.31 -20.87 -13.56
C VAL A 23 -7.99 -20.36 -14.12
N LYS A 24 -7.22 -21.19 -14.83
CA LYS A 24 -5.98 -20.75 -15.50
C LYS A 24 -6.23 -19.69 -16.56
N GLU A 25 -7.31 -19.84 -17.36
CA GLU A 25 -7.68 -18.84 -18.35
C GLU A 25 -8.03 -17.49 -17.70
N VAL A 26 -8.76 -17.50 -16.58
CA VAL A 26 -9.05 -16.29 -15.81
C VAL A 26 -7.77 -15.66 -15.24
N GLU A 27 -6.82 -16.45 -14.76
CA GLU A 27 -5.56 -15.93 -14.24
C GLU A 27 -4.69 -15.28 -15.33
N LEU A 28 -4.80 -15.75 -16.57
CA LEU A 28 -4.10 -15.18 -17.72
C LEU A 28 -4.79 -13.91 -18.25
N GLU A 29 -6.12 -13.93 -18.39
CA GLU A 29 -6.87 -12.81 -19.00
C GLU A 29 -7.28 -11.73 -17.99
N GLY A 30 -7.36 -12.06 -16.70
CA GLY A 30 -7.72 -11.14 -15.62
C GLY A 30 -9.21 -10.76 -15.55
N SER A 31 -10.05 -11.19 -16.49
CA SER A 31 -11.48 -10.83 -16.56
C SER A 31 -12.42 -12.03 -16.46
N ILE A 32 -13.07 -12.18 -15.30
CA ILE A 32 -14.06 -13.25 -15.07
C ILE A 32 -15.26 -13.13 -16.01
N ALA A 33 -15.69 -11.91 -16.31
CA ALA A 33 -16.86 -11.65 -17.15
C ALA A 33 -16.65 -12.13 -18.60
N LEU A 34 -15.42 -11.98 -19.10
CA LEU A 34 -15.06 -12.37 -20.46
C LEU A 34 -15.04 -13.90 -20.60
N VAL A 35 -14.35 -14.58 -19.68
CA VAL A 35 -14.29 -16.06 -19.64
C VAL A 35 -15.68 -16.66 -19.43
N SER A 36 -16.50 -16.05 -18.57
CA SER A 36 -17.91 -16.43 -18.36
C SER A 36 -18.73 -16.38 -19.65
N ALA A 37 -18.61 -15.30 -20.43
CA ALA A 37 -19.34 -15.12 -21.68
C ALA A 37 -18.90 -16.12 -22.76
N ARG A 38 -17.58 -16.35 -22.91
CA ARG A 38 -17.05 -17.31 -23.89
C ARG A 38 -17.48 -18.74 -23.62
N HIS A 39 -17.41 -19.15 -22.36
CA HIS A 39 -17.68 -20.53 -21.97
C HIS A 39 -19.13 -20.75 -21.53
N GLY A 40 -19.98 -19.73 -21.51
CA GLY A 40 -21.38 -19.85 -21.06
C GLY A 40 -21.51 -20.42 -19.65
N VAL A 41 -20.56 -20.05 -18.77
CA VAL A 41 -20.55 -20.44 -17.35
C VAL A 41 -20.96 -19.24 -16.53
N SER A 42 -21.73 -19.42 -15.47
CA SER A 42 -22.10 -18.29 -14.61
C SER A 42 -20.87 -17.69 -13.91
N VAL A 43 -20.86 -16.36 -13.78
CA VAL A 43 -19.80 -15.64 -13.05
C VAL A 43 -19.65 -16.16 -11.63
N GLN A 44 -20.76 -16.51 -10.97
CA GLN A 44 -20.76 -17.04 -9.61
C GLN A 44 -20.09 -18.42 -9.50
N ALA A 45 -20.30 -19.30 -10.49
CA ALA A 45 -19.62 -20.58 -10.53
C ALA A 45 -18.10 -20.39 -10.71
N LEU A 46 -17.69 -19.52 -11.62
CA LEU A 46 -16.28 -19.17 -11.81
C LEU A 46 -15.65 -18.59 -10.54
N GLN A 47 -16.35 -17.69 -9.83
CA GLN A 47 -15.89 -17.17 -8.54
C GLN A 47 -15.71 -18.26 -7.49
N SER A 48 -16.62 -19.24 -7.44
CA SER A 48 -16.48 -20.39 -6.54
C SER A 48 -15.27 -21.26 -6.88
N TRP A 49 -15.00 -21.48 -8.17
CA TRP A 49 -13.85 -22.27 -8.61
C TRP A 49 -12.54 -21.52 -8.42
N LEU A 50 -12.50 -20.21 -8.63
CA LEU A 50 -11.36 -19.36 -8.30
C LEU A 50 -11.08 -19.32 -6.80
N ALA A 51 -12.11 -19.50 -5.96
CA ALA A 51 -11.92 -19.61 -4.51
C ALA A 51 -11.29 -20.95 -4.11
N GLU A 52 -11.56 -22.02 -4.85
CA GLU A 52 -11.15 -23.40 -4.52
C GLU A 52 -9.84 -23.81 -5.22
N TYR A 53 -9.63 -23.39 -6.46
CA TYR A 53 -8.51 -23.79 -7.33
C TYR A 53 -7.60 -22.63 -7.74
N GLY A 54 -7.88 -21.40 -7.29
CA GLY A 54 -7.07 -20.23 -7.60
C GLY A 54 -5.65 -20.35 -7.05
N SER A 55 -4.69 -19.79 -7.77
CA SER A 55 -3.30 -19.72 -7.31
C SER A 55 -3.15 -18.82 -6.09
N ALA A 56 -2.13 -19.09 -5.28
CA ALA A 56 -1.80 -18.24 -4.14
C ALA A 56 -1.54 -16.77 -4.57
N ALA A 57 -0.95 -16.58 -5.76
CA ALA A 57 -0.72 -15.25 -6.34
C ALA A 57 -2.05 -14.53 -6.64
N TYR A 58 -3.02 -15.22 -7.22
CA TYR A 58 -4.37 -14.68 -7.47
C TYR A 58 -5.05 -14.26 -6.16
N HIS A 59 -4.97 -15.10 -5.12
CA HIS A 59 -5.53 -14.79 -3.81
C HIS A 59 -4.84 -13.62 -3.11
N GLN A 60 -3.51 -13.50 -3.23
CA GLN A 60 -2.76 -12.36 -2.70
C GLN A 60 -3.16 -11.05 -3.38
N GLY A 61 -3.42 -11.05 -4.68
CA GLY A 61 -3.94 -9.89 -5.41
C GLY A 61 -5.36 -9.50 -4.97
N LYS A 62 -6.26 -10.48 -4.85
CA LYS A 62 -7.67 -10.26 -4.45
C LYS A 62 -7.82 -9.74 -3.01
N ASN A 63 -6.96 -10.19 -2.11
CA ASN A 63 -6.98 -9.83 -0.69
C ASN A 63 -5.82 -8.92 -0.29
N ARG A 64 -5.25 -8.14 -1.22
CA ARG A 64 -4.25 -7.10 -0.86
C ARG A 64 -4.94 -5.97 -0.09
N ARG A 65 -5.28 -6.25 1.17
CA ARG A 65 -5.61 -5.23 2.16
C ARG A 65 -4.34 -4.42 2.31
N ARG A 66 -4.39 -3.15 1.92
CA ARG A 66 -3.26 -2.24 2.10
C ARG A 66 -2.82 -2.28 3.56
N SER A 67 -1.51 -2.32 3.75
CA SER A 67 -0.96 -2.34 5.10
C SER A 67 -1.40 -1.08 5.84
N LEU A 68 -1.37 -1.12 7.17
CA LEU A 68 -1.73 0.04 7.97
C LEU A 68 -0.79 1.22 7.68
N SER A 69 0.51 0.95 7.49
CA SER A 69 1.51 1.97 7.12
C SER A 69 1.28 2.58 5.75
N GLU A 70 0.90 1.79 4.74
CA GLU A 70 0.54 2.29 3.41
C GLU A 70 -0.67 3.23 3.49
N ARG A 71 -1.71 2.84 4.26
CA ARG A 71 -2.92 3.66 4.43
C ARG A 71 -2.64 4.98 5.15
N GLU A 72 -1.79 4.95 6.17
CA GLU A 72 -1.39 6.16 6.90
C GLU A 72 -0.51 7.08 6.06
N GLY A 73 0.39 6.54 5.24
CA GLY A 73 1.17 7.33 4.28
C GLY A 73 0.29 8.09 3.30
N ILE A 74 -0.70 7.40 2.70
CA ILE A 74 -1.68 8.00 1.79
C ILE A 74 -2.52 9.06 2.52
N ALA A 75 -3.03 8.74 3.71
CA ALA A 75 -3.84 9.67 4.49
C ALA A 75 -3.05 10.94 4.86
N ARG A 76 -1.75 10.81 5.20
CA ARG A 76 -0.87 11.93 5.50
C ARG A 76 -0.67 12.85 4.30
N GLU A 77 -0.39 12.31 3.12
CA GLU A 77 -0.24 13.10 1.88
C GLU A 77 -1.52 13.86 1.50
N ILE A 78 -2.68 13.26 1.79
CA ILE A 78 -3.99 13.92 1.57
C ILE A 78 -4.22 15.03 2.60
N VAL A 79 -3.92 14.79 3.88
CA VAL A 79 -4.08 15.79 4.95
C VAL A 79 -3.11 16.96 4.76
N SER A 80 -1.89 16.72 4.27
CA SER A 80 -0.92 17.77 3.97
C SER A 80 -1.23 18.57 2.70
N GLY A 81 -2.27 18.17 1.93
CA GLY A 81 -2.70 18.88 0.72
C GLY A 81 -1.84 18.63 -0.51
N HIS A 82 -0.91 17.68 -0.45
CA HIS A 82 -0.06 17.31 -1.60
C HIS A 82 -0.79 16.40 -2.60
N LEU A 83 -1.87 15.75 -2.19
CA LEU A 83 -2.64 14.82 -3.01
C LEU A 83 -4.15 15.03 -2.81
N SER A 84 -4.90 15.19 -3.89
CA SER A 84 -6.36 15.13 -3.83
C SER A 84 -6.84 13.68 -3.61
N ILE A 85 -8.04 13.50 -3.06
CA ILE A 85 -8.66 12.17 -2.89
C ILE A 85 -8.76 11.45 -4.24
N GLU A 86 -9.05 12.18 -5.31
CA GLU A 86 -9.22 11.61 -6.66
C GLU A 86 -7.87 11.18 -7.25
N GLU A 87 -6.83 11.98 -7.04
CA GLU A 87 -5.46 11.65 -7.42
C GLU A 87 -4.91 10.47 -6.60
N ALA A 88 -5.25 10.41 -5.31
CA ALA A 88 -4.91 9.28 -4.45
C ALA A 88 -5.57 7.98 -4.93
N MET A 89 -6.83 8.05 -5.38
CA MET A 89 -7.52 6.88 -5.93
C MET A 89 -6.85 6.36 -7.19
N LEU A 90 -6.43 7.25 -8.09
CA LEU A 90 -5.71 6.88 -9.32
C LEU A 90 -4.31 6.34 -9.02
N LYS A 91 -3.52 7.10 -8.25
CA LYS A 91 -2.11 6.78 -7.95
C LYS A 91 -1.98 5.48 -7.16
N PHE A 92 -2.89 5.24 -6.22
CA PHE A 92 -2.85 4.06 -5.37
C PHE A 92 -3.83 2.99 -5.78
N ASN A 93 -4.62 3.15 -6.85
CA ASN A 93 -5.61 2.15 -7.30
C ASN A 93 -6.58 1.76 -6.16
N ALA A 94 -7.24 2.76 -5.57
CA ALA A 94 -8.25 2.54 -4.53
C ALA A 94 -9.64 2.47 -5.16
N ASP A 95 -10.34 1.35 -4.99
CA ASP A 95 -11.62 1.08 -5.67
C ASP A 95 -12.75 2.03 -5.29
N LYS A 96 -12.71 2.60 -4.07
CA LYS A 96 -13.81 3.39 -3.53
C LYS A 96 -13.32 4.66 -2.83
N ARG A 97 -13.96 5.79 -3.16
CA ARG A 97 -13.73 7.09 -2.52
C ARG A 97 -13.97 7.04 -1.02
N ASP A 98 -15.00 6.31 -0.60
CA ASP A 98 -15.35 6.16 0.82
C ASP A 98 -14.27 5.45 1.62
N THR A 99 -13.56 4.50 1.00
CA THR A 99 -12.44 3.81 1.64
C THR A 99 -11.28 4.78 1.92
N VAL A 100 -10.99 5.69 0.99
CA VAL A 100 -9.96 6.73 1.17
C VAL A 100 -10.37 7.73 2.24
N LYS A 101 -11.64 8.18 2.23
CA LYS A 101 -12.18 9.07 3.28
C LYS A 101 -12.10 8.43 4.66
N MET A 102 -12.40 7.14 4.78
CA MET A 102 -12.28 6.39 6.02
C MET A 102 -10.82 6.37 6.51
N TRP A 103 -9.84 6.14 5.63
CA TRP A 103 -8.42 6.19 6.02
C TRP A 103 -7.98 7.56 6.54
N VAL A 104 -8.45 8.64 5.89
CA VAL A 104 -8.18 10.01 6.36
C VAL A 104 -8.81 10.27 7.72
N ARG A 105 -10.06 9.81 7.93
CA ARG A 105 -10.75 9.96 9.22
C ARG A 105 -10.05 9.17 10.33
N ASP A 106 -9.71 7.91 10.07
CA ASP A 106 -9.02 7.05 11.04
C ASP A 106 -7.64 7.61 11.39
N TYR A 107 -6.93 8.20 10.40
CA TYR A 107 -5.66 8.88 10.63
C TYR A 107 -5.81 10.12 11.52
N LYS A 108 -6.80 10.99 11.24
CA LYS A 108 -7.07 12.17 12.07
C LYS A 108 -7.47 11.80 13.49
N GLN A 109 -8.35 10.81 13.65
CA GLN A 109 -8.78 10.34 14.98
C GLN A 109 -7.60 9.78 15.80
N ARG A 110 -6.64 9.10 15.16
CA ARG A 110 -5.42 8.63 15.83
C ARG A 110 -4.51 9.79 16.22
N GLN A 111 -4.38 10.81 15.38
CA GLN A 111 -3.62 12.02 15.72
C GLN A 111 -4.26 12.77 16.90
N GLU A 112 -5.58 12.95 16.88
CA GLU A 112 -6.34 13.59 17.95
C GLU A 112 -6.24 12.80 19.27
N GLY A 113 -6.30 11.47 19.24
CA GLY A 113 -6.12 10.62 20.42
C GLY A 113 -4.69 10.60 20.99
N LEU A 114 -3.67 11.01 20.23
CA LEU A 114 -2.31 11.20 20.75
C LEU A 114 -2.15 12.55 21.50
N THR A 115 -3.06 13.50 21.31
CA THR A 115 -3.03 14.81 21.96
C THR A 115 -3.52 14.79 23.42
N ASP A 116 -4.30 13.77 23.80
CA ASP A 116 -4.97 13.70 25.11
C ASP A 116 -4.10 13.13 26.27
N VAL A 117 -2.80 12.86 26.06
CA VAL A 117 -1.92 12.25 27.08
C VAL A 117 -0.91 13.24 27.69
N PHE A 118 -1.08 14.54 27.48
CA PHE A 118 -0.37 15.54 28.29
C PHE A 118 -1.34 16.59 28.83
N PRO A 119 -1.72 16.53 30.12
CA PRO A 119 -2.26 17.70 30.80
C PRO A 119 -1.13 18.72 30.90
N LEU A 120 -0.97 19.55 29.87
CA LEU A 120 -0.37 20.86 30.01
C LEU A 120 -1.38 21.68 30.80
N GLU A 121 -1.10 21.88 32.09
CA GLU A 121 -1.77 22.91 32.88
C GLU A 121 -1.60 24.24 32.15
N ILE A 122 -2.71 24.75 31.63
CA ILE A 122 -2.79 26.05 30.96
C ILE A 122 -2.85 27.09 32.08
N ASP A 123 -1.68 27.61 32.47
CA ASP A 123 -1.60 28.92 33.12
C ASP A 123 -2.00 30.00 32.09
N PRO A 124 -3.04 30.81 32.33
CA PRO A 124 -3.44 31.86 31.40
C PRO A 124 -2.54 33.08 31.64
N GLY A 125 -1.28 33.01 31.20
CA GLY A 125 -0.32 34.05 31.56
C GLY A 125 1.09 33.95 30.98
N ALA A 126 1.30 33.40 29.79
CA ALA A 126 2.58 33.57 29.10
C ALA A 126 2.45 33.48 27.58
N SER A 127 2.54 34.64 26.95
CA SER A 127 2.92 34.76 25.53
C SER A 127 4.28 34.09 25.33
N CYS A 128 4.41 33.11 24.42
CA CYS A 128 5.69 32.74 23.83
C CYS A 128 5.52 31.88 22.56
N SER A 129 6.01 32.44 21.47
CA SER A 129 6.24 31.81 20.17
C SER A 129 7.02 30.51 20.30
N SER A 130 6.56 29.45 19.63
CA SER A 130 7.37 28.26 19.32
C SER A 130 8.47 28.63 18.32
N SER A 131 9.52 29.29 18.79
CA SER A 131 10.75 29.51 18.04
C SER A 131 11.65 28.30 18.26
N VAL A 132 11.71 27.37 17.30
CA VAL A 132 12.91 26.55 17.14
C VAL A 132 14.07 27.53 17.09
N SER A 133 14.91 27.53 18.12
CA SER A 133 15.88 28.60 18.32
C SER A 133 16.81 28.64 17.12
N SER A 134 16.96 29.81 16.49
CA SER A 134 17.90 30.02 15.37
C SER A 134 19.31 29.51 15.71
N GLU A 135 19.64 29.48 16.99
CA GLU A 135 20.90 28.98 17.53
C GLU A 135 21.07 27.47 17.36
N GLU A 136 20.00 26.68 17.52
CA GLU A 136 20.03 25.22 17.33
C GLU A 136 20.27 24.86 15.86
N LEU A 137 19.65 25.59 14.94
CA LEU A 137 19.86 25.41 13.50
C LEU A 137 21.30 25.76 13.10
N LYS A 138 21.85 26.87 13.62
CA LYS A 138 23.24 27.27 13.39
C LYS A 138 24.22 26.24 13.96
N LEU A 139 23.95 25.68 15.14
CA LEU A 139 24.78 24.67 15.76
C LEU A 139 24.80 23.38 14.93
N ALA A 140 23.63 22.93 14.45
CA ALA A 140 23.53 21.77 13.57
C ALA A 140 24.30 21.99 12.25
N GLU A 141 24.19 23.18 11.65
CA GLU A 141 24.92 23.51 10.42
C GLU A 141 26.44 23.51 10.63
N LEU A 142 26.93 24.11 11.71
CA LEU A 142 28.36 24.09 12.07
C LEU A 142 28.87 22.67 12.31
N LYS A 143 28.07 21.81 12.95
CA LYS A 143 28.43 20.41 13.20
C LYS A 143 28.56 19.61 11.91
N ILE A 144 27.65 19.82 10.95
CA ILE A 144 27.72 19.18 9.63
C ILE A 144 29.00 19.61 8.90
N ARG A 145 29.26 20.93 8.81
CA ARG A 145 30.48 21.45 8.14
C ARG A 145 31.77 20.91 8.78
N ALA A 146 31.81 20.81 10.11
CA ALA A 146 32.98 20.26 10.79
C ALA A 146 33.24 18.80 10.40
N LEU A 147 32.18 17.99 10.24
CA LEU A 147 32.29 16.60 9.81
C LEU A 147 32.75 16.48 8.35
N GLU A 148 32.26 17.32 7.45
CA GLU A 148 32.70 17.38 6.05
C GLU A 148 34.20 17.66 5.95
N VAL A 149 34.70 18.67 6.69
CA VAL A 149 36.13 19.00 6.73
C VAL A 149 36.96 17.83 7.28
N MET A 150 36.48 17.13 8.31
CA MET A 150 37.17 15.95 8.83
C MET A 150 37.23 14.81 7.81
N LEU A 151 36.16 14.60 7.05
CA LEU A 151 36.12 13.61 5.98
C LEU A 151 37.08 14.01 4.85
N ASP A 152 37.13 15.27 4.45
CA ASP A 152 38.06 15.76 3.42
C ASP A 152 39.52 15.58 3.84
N ILE A 153 39.86 15.91 5.08
CA ILE A 153 41.22 15.68 5.61
C ILE A 153 41.53 14.18 5.67
N TYR A 154 40.57 13.35 6.10
CA TYR A 154 40.72 11.90 6.12
C TYR A 154 40.95 11.33 4.71
N PHE A 155 40.13 11.71 3.74
CA PHE A 155 40.30 11.31 2.34
C PHE A 155 41.64 11.79 1.80
N TRP A 156 42.05 13.03 2.09
CA TRP A 156 43.35 13.54 1.68
C TRP A 156 44.53 12.79 2.30
N LEU A 157 44.43 12.36 3.57
CA LEU A 157 45.48 11.59 4.24
C LEU A 157 45.54 10.13 3.79
N VAL A 158 44.38 9.50 3.57
CA VAL A 158 44.28 8.06 3.25
C VAL A 158 44.46 7.78 1.77
N PHE A 159 43.99 8.66 0.90
CA PHE A 159 44.04 8.47 -0.56
C PHE A 159 45.12 9.30 -1.25
N LYS A 160 46.06 9.89 -0.49
CA LYS A 160 47.21 10.57 -1.09
C LYS A 160 48.01 9.57 -1.94
N PRO A 161 48.18 9.78 -3.25
CA PRO A 161 49.07 8.94 -4.03
C PRO A 161 50.50 9.09 -3.49
N ARG A 162 51.11 7.98 -3.09
CA ARG A 162 52.57 7.89 -2.90
C ARG A 162 53.20 8.04 -4.28
N VAL A 163 53.71 9.24 -4.57
CA VAL A 163 54.71 9.45 -5.63
C VAL A 163 56.08 9.27 -5.00
#